data_AF-A0A936WXA9-F1
#
_entry.id   AF-A0A936WXA9-F1
#
_cell.length_a   1.000
_cell.length_b   1.000
_cell.length_c   1.000
_cell.angle_alpha   90.00
_cell.angle_beta   90.00
_cell.angle_gamma   90.00
#
_symmetry.space_group_name_H-M   'P 1'
#
loop_
_entity.id
_entity.type
_entity.pdbx_description
1 polymer ?
#
loop_
_entity_poly.entity_id
_entity_poly.type
_entity_poly.pdbx_seq_one_letter_code
_entity_poly.pdbx_strand_id
1 'polypeptide(L)'
;MKDMTIGIYESEHFETVYPVLRILDNGTNHITVYTNISVARQLKVQLGADSQKFNWVLKEENQSIRSFIGAISEHVKQKSFDFFLLNTVSNNHLLFARMIKNNPNTSFYLVVHDVNNLMLSKPGFGLRKLIRHIGKKMLVNNCKGFFAISSRTTNYLAGFINDGRTVQWFPGAIYEYANSVSIKTEEISTLKVVVPGTLDSRRRNYQQVFKLAEQVFGKQMNIEICLLGGNSGKDSVALIEQCRQLSKGTKGFHFMIFQNCLLRNLISK
;
A
#
# COMPACT_ATOMS: atom_id res chain seq x y z
N MET A 1 -21.39 6.52 18.23
CA MET A 1 -21.44 5.51 17.14
C MET A 1 -21.49 4.15 17.78
N LYS A 2 -22.17 3.16 17.17
CA LYS A 2 -22.17 1.78 17.69
C LYS A 2 -20.74 1.22 17.60
N ASP A 3 -20.30 0.52 18.63
CA ASP A 3 -19.02 -0.20 18.61
C ASP A 3 -19.08 -1.32 17.58
N MET A 4 -18.05 -1.41 16.73
CA MET A 4 -17.98 -2.38 15.64
C MET A 4 -16.78 -3.30 15.78
N THR A 5 -16.96 -4.57 15.41
CA THR A 5 -15.87 -5.52 15.23
C THR A 5 -15.50 -5.60 13.76
N ILE A 6 -14.27 -5.16 13.44
CA ILE A 6 -13.81 -4.93 12.07
C ILE A 6 -12.62 -5.84 11.75
N GLY A 7 -12.70 -6.55 10.62
CA GLY A 7 -11.58 -7.30 10.06
C GLY A 7 -10.99 -6.58 8.86
N ILE A 8 -9.67 -6.50 8.74
CA ILE A 8 -8.98 -5.92 7.59
C ILE A 8 -7.92 -6.90 7.10
N TYR A 9 -7.97 -7.28 5.82
CA TYR A 9 -6.92 -8.06 5.18
C TYR A 9 -6.06 -7.18 4.26
N GLU A 10 -4.74 -7.27 4.42
CA GLU A 10 -3.75 -6.64 3.53
C GLU A 10 -2.47 -7.46 3.49
N SER A 11 -1.83 -7.60 2.33
CA SER A 11 -0.58 -8.34 2.18
C SER A 11 0.50 -7.64 1.36
N GLU A 12 0.23 -6.47 0.81
CA GLU A 12 1.07 -5.78 -0.18
C GLU A 12 1.23 -4.28 0.08
N HIS A 13 0.13 -3.56 0.32
CA HIS A 13 0.08 -2.10 0.35
C HIS A 13 -0.17 -1.57 1.77
N PHE A 14 0.89 -1.45 2.57
CA PHE A 14 0.77 -0.86 3.91
C PHE A 14 0.30 0.61 3.83
N GLU A 15 0.67 1.32 2.77
CA GLU A 15 0.35 2.73 2.57
C GLU A 15 -1.16 2.96 2.43
N THR A 16 -1.91 2.00 1.88
CA THR A 16 -3.36 2.14 1.70
C THR A 16 -4.14 1.69 2.93
N VAL A 17 -3.59 0.78 3.74
CA VAL A 17 -4.22 0.37 5.00
C VAL A 17 -4.10 1.43 6.08
N TYR A 18 -3.00 2.17 6.12
CA TYR A 18 -2.79 3.19 7.15
C TYR A 18 -3.97 4.19 7.24
N PRO A 19 -4.40 4.84 6.14
CA PRO A 19 -5.59 5.69 6.14
C PRO A 19 -6.86 5.00 6.63
N VAL A 20 -7.06 3.75 6.22
CA VAL A 20 -8.24 2.95 6.62
C VAL A 20 -8.26 2.75 8.13
N LEU A 21 -7.12 2.38 8.72
CA LEU A 21 -7.01 2.22 10.18
C LEU A 21 -7.32 3.52 10.90
N ARG A 22 -6.79 4.66 10.43
CA ARG A 22 -7.04 5.97 11.06
C ARG A 22 -8.51 6.41 10.96
N ILE A 23 -9.19 6.09 9.86
CA ILE A 23 -10.61 6.42 9.67
C ILE A 23 -11.52 5.52 10.50
N LEU A 24 -11.18 4.24 10.61
CA LEU A 24 -12.00 3.26 11.34
C LEU A 24 -11.70 3.23 12.84
N ASP A 25 -10.56 3.74 13.29
CA ASP A 25 -10.24 3.91 14.72
C ASP A 25 -10.98 5.12 15.30
N ASN A 26 -12.13 4.86 15.91
CA ASN A 26 -12.90 5.85 16.67
C ASN A 26 -12.68 5.74 18.19
N GLY A 27 -11.68 4.96 18.63
CA GLY A 27 -11.40 4.67 20.03
C GLY A 27 -12.27 3.58 20.68
N THR A 28 -13.35 3.12 20.03
CA THR A 28 -14.21 2.05 20.54
C THR A 28 -14.32 0.82 19.62
N ASN A 29 -14.01 0.98 18.33
CA ASN A 29 -14.01 -0.11 17.37
C ASN A 29 -12.89 -1.13 17.67
N HIS A 30 -13.22 -2.42 17.54
CA HIS A 30 -12.28 -3.52 17.68
C HIS A 30 -11.78 -3.96 16.30
N ILE A 31 -10.57 -3.51 15.93
CA ILE A 31 -10.00 -3.78 14.61
C ILE A 31 -8.98 -4.91 14.69
N THR A 32 -9.15 -5.93 13.83
CA THR A 32 -8.20 -7.02 13.62
C THR A 32 -7.60 -6.94 12.23
N VAL A 33 -6.28 -6.83 12.16
CA VAL A 33 -5.51 -6.74 10.92
C VAL A 33 -4.86 -8.09 10.60
N TYR A 34 -5.25 -8.66 9.47
CA TYR A 34 -4.73 -9.90 8.91
C TYR A 34 -3.70 -9.55 7.85
N THR A 35 -2.43 -9.86 8.09
CA THR A 35 -1.35 -9.44 7.19
C THR A 35 -0.12 -10.33 7.30
N ASN A 36 0.93 -10.04 6.53
CA ASN A 36 2.24 -10.67 6.70
C ASN A 36 3.17 -9.82 7.57
N ILE A 37 4.27 -10.42 8.03
CA ILE A 37 5.25 -9.79 8.93
C ILE A 37 5.83 -8.50 8.33
N SER A 38 6.13 -8.49 7.03
CA SER A 38 6.75 -7.33 6.36
C SER A 38 5.84 -6.09 6.35
N VAL A 39 4.57 -6.29 6.00
CA VAL A 39 3.54 -5.24 5.99
C VAL A 39 3.23 -4.79 7.42
N ALA A 40 3.05 -5.74 8.35
CA ALA A 40 2.81 -5.41 9.76
C ALA A 40 3.94 -4.56 10.34
N ARG A 41 5.20 -4.89 10.07
CA ARG A 41 6.34 -4.10 10.54
C ARG A 41 6.27 -2.66 10.03
N GLN A 42 5.97 -2.46 8.75
CA GLN A 42 5.88 -1.12 8.15
C GLN A 42 4.69 -0.32 8.72
N LEU A 43 3.52 -0.96 8.85
CA LEU A 43 2.35 -0.34 9.49
C LEU A 43 2.62 0.04 10.94
N LYS A 44 3.24 -0.85 11.73
CA LYS A 44 3.55 -0.59 13.14
C LYS A 44 4.52 0.58 13.29
N VAL A 45 5.49 0.72 12.38
CA VAL A 45 6.38 1.90 12.35
C VAL A 45 5.59 3.18 12.07
N GLN A 46 4.67 3.17 11.11
CA GLN A 46 3.83 4.35 10.81
C GLN A 46 2.88 4.71 11.95
N LEU A 47 2.28 3.71 12.60
CA LEU A 47 1.32 3.89 13.69
C LEU A 47 1.99 4.23 15.02
N GLY A 48 3.28 3.90 15.20
CA GLY A 48 3.97 4.09 16.48
C GLY A 48 3.24 3.40 17.64
N ALA A 49 2.98 4.14 18.72
CA ALA A 49 2.27 3.65 19.90
C ALA A 49 0.82 3.22 19.60
N ASP A 50 0.16 3.86 18.62
CA ASP A 50 -1.22 3.51 18.24
C ASP A 50 -1.34 2.08 17.70
N SER A 51 -0.22 1.46 17.28
CA SER A 51 -0.23 0.08 16.81
C SER A 51 -0.73 -0.94 17.86
N GLN A 52 -0.65 -0.60 19.14
CA GLN A 52 -1.12 -1.45 20.26
C GLN A 52 -2.65 -1.49 20.37
N LYS A 53 -3.36 -0.54 19.76
CA LYS A 53 -4.83 -0.50 19.74
C LYS A 53 -5.44 -1.59 18.85
N PHE A 54 -4.65 -2.17 17.96
CA PHE A 54 -5.12 -3.13 16.95
C PHE A 54 -4.71 -4.56 17.29
N ASN A 55 -5.58 -5.50 16.97
CA ASN A 55 -5.25 -6.92 16.99
C ASN A 55 -4.53 -7.30 15.70
N TRP A 56 -3.43 -8.04 15.81
CA TRP A 56 -2.63 -8.45 14.65
C TRP A 56 -2.64 -9.96 14.49
N VAL A 57 -3.06 -10.43 13.32
CA VAL A 57 -2.98 -11.84 12.93
C VAL A 57 -2.00 -11.94 11.77
N LEU A 58 -0.81 -12.46 12.07
CA LEU A 58 0.31 -12.47 11.14
C LEU A 58 0.41 -13.82 10.44
N LYS A 59 0.57 -13.78 9.11
CA LYS A 59 0.99 -14.92 8.32
C LYS A 59 2.45 -15.22 8.64
N GLU A 60 2.72 -16.41 9.16
CA GLU A 60 4.09 -16.88 9.39
C GLU A 60 4.87 -17.02 8.08
N GLU A 61 6.19 -16.95 8.14
CA GLU A 61 7.06 -16.99 6.95
C GLU A 61 6.81 -18.26 6.11
N ASN A 62 6.75 -19.42 6.77
CA ASN A 62 6.58 -20.73 6.13
C ASN A 62 5.11 -21.11 5.89
N GLN A 63 4.15 -20.32 6.38
CA GLN A 63 2.73 -20.62 6.20
C GLN A 63 2.33 -20.41 4.73
N SER A 64 1.60 -21.36 4.15
CA SER A 64 1.03 -21.16 2.81
C SER A 64 -0.11 -20.15 2.85
N ILE A 65 -0.30 -19.39 1.77
CA ILE A 65 -1.42 -18.43 1.66
C ILE A 65 -2.79 -19.11 1.81
N ARG A 66 -2.92 -20.36 1.35
CA ARG A 66 -4.15 -21.14 1.50
C ARG A 66 -4.44 -21.48 2.95
N SER A 67 -3.43 -21.94 3.70
CA SER A 67 -3.56 -22.18 5.14
C SER A 67 -3.90 -20.89 5.88
N PHE A 68 -3.26 -19.78 5.53
CA PHE A 68 -3.53 -18.48 6.14
C PHE A 68 -4.97 -18.01 5.90
N ILE A 69 -5.45 -18.01 4.66
CA ILE A 69 -6.85 -17.66 4.34
C ILE A 69 -7.83 -18.63 5.02
N GLY A 70 -7.47 -19.91 5.15
CA GLY A 70 -8.25 -20.89 5.91
C GLY A 70 -8.38 -20.51 7.39
N ALA A 71 -7.27 -20.12 8.03
CA ALA A 71 -7.26 -19.65 9.41
C ALA A 71 -8.07 -18.35 9.58
N ILE A 72 -7.99 -17.41 8.62
CA ILE A 72 -8.84 -16.21 8.61
C ILE A 72 -10.31 -16.61 8.53
N SER A 73 -10.66 -17.51 7.61
CA SER A 73 -12.05 -17.98 7.43
C SER A 73 -12.61 -18.57 8.72
N GLU A 74 -11.83 -19.38 9.42
CA GLU A 74 -12.26 -19.99 10.68
C GLU A 74 -12.38 -18.94 11.79
N HIS A 75 -11.47 -17.96 11.83
CA HIS A 75 -11.54 -16.86 12.77
C HIS A 75 -12.76 -15.97 12.55
N VAL A 76 -13.12 -15.69 11.30
CA VAL A 76 -14.35 -14.95 10.93
C VAL A 76 -15.61 -15.75 11.26
N LYS A 77 -15.55 -17.08 11.19
CA LYS A 77 -16.69 -17.92 11.59
C LYS A 77 -16.91 -17.90 13.10
N GLN A 78 -15.82 -17.88 13.87
CA GLN A 78 -15.85 -17.90 15.33
C GLN A 78 -16.14 -16.52 15.94
N LYS A 79 -15.73 -15.44 15.28
CA LYS A 79 -15.97 -14.06 15.71
C LYS A 79 -17.01 -13.38 14.84
N SER A 80 -18.02 -12.76 15.44
CA SER A 80 -19.00 -11.96 14.70
C SER A 80 -18.39 -10.62 14.24
N PHE A 81 -17.83 -10.57 13.03
CA PHE A 81 -17.43 -9.32 12.40
C PHE A 81 -18.65 -8.61 11.80
N ASP A 82 -18.90 -7.37 12.22
CA ASP A 82 -19.90 -6.50 11.58
C ASP A 82 -19.48 -6.15 10.15
N PHE A 83 -18.17 -6.01 9.94
CA PHE A 83 -17.56 -5.53 8.70
C PHE A 83 -16.19 -6.17 8.48
N PHE A 84 -15.94 -6.65 7.24
CA PHE A 84 -14.65 -7.19 6.85
C PHE A 84 -14.17 -6.57 5.53
N LEU A 85 -13.05 -5.86 5.57
CA LEU A 85 -12.45 -5.21 4.42
C LEU A 85 -11.31 -6.06 3.84
N LEU A 86 -11.47 -6.46 2.59
CA LEU A 86 -10.41 -7.00 1.76
C LEU A 86 -9.74 -5.83 1.05
N ASN A 87 -8.59 -5.36 1.55
CA ASN A 87 -7.92 -4.17 0.99
C ASN A 87 -7.26 -4.53 -0.35
N THR A 88 -6.11 -5.20 -0.33
CA THR A 88 -5.47 -5.65 -1.58
C THR A 88 -5.65 -7.15 -1.80
N VAL A 89 -6.44 -7.53 -2.81
CA VAL A 89 -6.54 -8.92 -3.30
C VAL A 89 -5.98 -9.02 -4.71
N SER A 90 -4.66 -9.20 -4.82
CA SER A 90 -3.96 -9.33 -6.10
C SER A 90 -4.07 -10.75 -6.71
N ASN A 91 -4.21 -11.75 -5.85
CA ASN A 91 -4.10 -13.17 -6.17
C ASN A 91 -5.06 -14.00 -5.30
N ASN A 92 -5.16 -15.30 -5.60
CA ASN A 92 -5.99 -16.24 -4.83
C ASN A 92 -7.47 -15.86 -4.72
N HIS A 93 -7.99 -15.11 -5.70
CA HIS A 93 -9.37 -14.61 -5.73
C HIS A 93 -10.41 -15.70 -5.42
N LEU A 94 -10.21 -16.92 -5.91
CA LEU A 94 -11.10 -18.06 -5.63
C LEU A 94 -11.14 -18.46 -4.15
N LEU A 95 -10.00 -18.37 -3.43
CA LEU A 95 -9.94 -18.67 -2.01
C LEU A 95 -10.71 -17.61 -1.20
N PHE A 96 -10.50 -16.33 -1.50
CA PHE A 96 -11.28 -15.25 -0.88
C PHE A 96 -12.77 -15.35 -1.20
N ALA A 97 -13.13 -15.64 -2.45
CA ALA A 97 -14.53 -15.82 -2.83
C ALA A 97 -15.20 -16.96 -2.05
N ARG A 98 -14.49 -18.06 -1.80
CA ARG A 98 -14.96 -19.17 -0.96
C ARG A 98 -15.06 -18.78 0.52
N MET A 99 -14.06 -18.05 1.04
CA MET A 99 -14.11 -17.53 2.41
C MET A 99 -15.36 -16.66 2.63
N ILE A 100 -15.66 -15.74 1.71
CA ILE A 100 -16.86 -14.90 1.80
C ILE A 100 -18.12 -15.76 1.79
N LYS A 101 -18.23 -16.71 0.83
CA LYS A 101 -19.39 -17.59 0.72
C LYS A 101 -19.63 -18.42 1.99
N ASN A 102 -18.56 -18.84 2.66
CA ASN A 102 -18.63 -19.66 3.88
C ASN A 102 -18.96 -18.86 5.14
N ASN A 103 -18.95 -17.53 5.07
CA ASN A 103 -19.21 -16.64 6.20
C ASN A 103 -20.33 -15.64 5.86
N PRO A 104 -21.57 -16.12 5.61
CA PRO A 104 -22.67 -15.28 5.11
C PRO A 104 -23.15 -14.20 6.10
N ASN A 105 -22.82 -14.34 7.39
CA ASN A 105 -23.21 -13.39 8.43
C ASN A 105 -22.28 -12.17 8.51
N THR A 106 -21.16 -12.16 7.79
CA THR A 106 -20.20 -11.06 7.77
C THR A 106 -20.34 -10.26 6.47
N SER A 107 -20.40 -8.94 6.58
CA SER A 107 -20.43 -8.06 5.40
C SER A 107 -19.02 -7.82 4.87
N PHE A 108 -18.70 -8.47 3.75
CA PHE A 108 -17.40 -8.32 3.09
C PHE A 108 -17.40 -7.19 2.06
N TYR A 109 -16.39 -6.33 2.14
CA TYR A 109 -16.14 -5.24 1.20
C TYR A 109 -14.78 -5.40 0.56
N LEU A 110 -14.67 -5.02 -0.71
CA LEU A 110 -13.43 -5.12 -1.47
C LEU A 110 -12.92 -3.73 -1.86
N VAL A 111 -11.66 -3.43 -1.56
CA VAL A 111 -10.99 -2.24 -2.07
C VAL A 111 -10.43 -2.53 -3.46
N VAL A 112 -10.77 -1.69 -4.42
CA VAL A 112 -10.43 -1.88 -5.84
C VAL A 112 -9.32 -0.92 -6.24
N HIS A 113 -8.11 -1.46 -6.38
CA HIS A 113 -6.92 -0.72 -6.82
C HIS A 113 -6.85 -0.53 -8.35
N ASP A 114 -7.38 -1.50 -9.10
CA ASP A 114 -7.42 -1.48 -10.56
C ASP A 114 -8.77 -2.03 -11.04
N VAL A 115 -9.66 -1.10 -11.41
CA VAL A 115 -11.03 -1.39 -11.86
C VAL A 115 -11.01 -2.26 -13.11
N ASN A 116 -10.12 -1.99 -14.07
CA ASN A 116 -10.08 -2.70 -15.33
C ASN A 116 -9.61 -4.14 -15.14
N ASN A 117 -8.55 -4.35 -14.37
CA ASN A 117 -8.04 -5.68 -14.10
C ASN A 117 -9.07 -6.54 -13.36
N LEU A 118 -9.84 -5.96 -12.44
CA LEU A 118 -10.83 -6.71 -11.65
C LEU A 118 -12.14 -6.93 -12.43
N MET A 119 -12.77 -5.85 -12.91
CA MET A 119 -14.12 -5.88 -13.48
C MET A 119 -14.14 -6.35 -14.94
N LEU A 120 -13.12 -5.96 -15.73
CA LEU A 120 -13.01 -6.31 -17.15
C LEU A 120 -12.11 -7.52 -17.39
N SER A 121 -11.96 -8.39 -16.38
CA SER A 121 -11.12 -9.58 -16.54
C SER A 121 -11.64 -10.44 -17.69
N LYS A 122 -10.80 -10.71 -18.69
CA LYS A 122 -11.15 -11.59 -19.82
C LYS A 122 -10.69 -13.02 -19.53
N PRO A 123 -11.46 -14.05 -19.96
CA PRO A 123 -10.94 -15.41 -19.98
C PRO A 123 -9.74 -15.45 -20.93
N GLY A 124 -8.69 -16.18 -20.55
CA GLY A 124 -7.53 -16.40 -21.40
C GLY A 124 -7.33 -17.89 -21.65
N PHE A 125 -6.65 -18.23 -22.74
CA PHE A 125 -6.28 -19.61 -23.02
C PHE A 125 -5.37 -20.16 -21.90
N GLY A 126 -5.79 -21.28 -21.30
CA GLY A 126 -5.08 -22.00 -20.24
C GLY A 126 -5.83 -22.06 -18.89
N LEU A 127 -5.78 -23.22 -18.23
CA LEU A 127 -6.49 -23.51 -16.98
C LEU A 127 -6.26 -22.46 -15.89
N ARG A 128 -5.01 -22.02 -15.70
CA ARG A 128 -4.67 -21.00 -14.68
C ARG A 128 -5.35 -19.65 -14.96
N LYS A 129 -5.44 -19.23 -16.24
CA LYS A 129 -6.08 -17.97 -16.62
C LYS A 129 -7.60 -18.07 -16.45
N LEU A 130 -8.18 -19.21 -16.80
CA LEU A 130 -9.61 -19.48 -16.60
C LEU A 130 -9.97 -19.49 -15.11
N ILE A 131 -9.23 -20.21 -14.26
CA ILE A 131 -9.43 -20.24 -12.80
C ILE A 131 -9.35 -18.83 -12.21
N ARG A 132 -8.38 -18.02 -12.68
CA ARG A 132 -8.23 -16.64 -12.23
C ARG A 132 -9.44 -15.78 -12.63
N HIS A 133 -9.94 -15.91 -13.86
CA HIS A 133 -11.14 -15.20 -14.31
C HIS A 133 -12.38 -15.58 -13.50
N ILE A 134 -12.60 -16.89 -13.30
CA ILE A 134 -13.69 -17.41 -12.47
C ILE A 134 -13.57 -16.88 -11.04
N GLY A 135 -12.37 -16.97 -10.45
CA GLY A 135 -12.10 -16.50 -9.10
C GLY A 135 -12.39 -15.01 -8.93
N LYS A 136 -12.03 -14.16 -9.90
CA LYS A 136 -12.35 -12.73 -9.89
C LYS A 136 -13.84 -12.48 -9.94
N LYS A 137 -14.57 -13.12 -10.88
CA LYS A 137 -16.03 -13.01 -10.97
C LYS A 137 -16.72 -13.45 -9.69
N MET A 138 -16.32 -14.59 -9.12
CA MET A 138 -16.88 -15.08 -7.85
C MET A 138 -16.58 -14.12 -6.68
N LEU A 139 -15.36 -13.58 -6.61
CA LEU A 139 -14.99 -12.62 -5.58
C LEU A 139 -15.86 -11.37 -5.66
N VAL A 140 -15.97 -10.78 -6.85
CA VAL A 140 -16.81 -9.60 -7.09
C VAL A 140 -18.25 -9.89 -6.73
N ASN A 141 -18.83 -11.01 -7.19
CA ASN A 141 -20.24 -11.32 -6.95
C ASN A 141 -20.56 -11.57 -5.47
N ASN A 142 -19.61 -12.07 -4.68
CA ASN A 142 -19.86 -12.38 -3.27
C ASN A 142 -19.66 -11.18 -2.34
N CYS A 143 -19.04 -10.09 -2.79
CA CYS A 143 -18.85 -8.89 -1.96
C CYS A 143 -20.14 -8.08 -1.82
N LYS A 144 -20.39 -7.53 -0.63
CA LYS A 144 -21.54 -6.68 -0.30
C LYS A 144 -21.42 -5.28 -0.89
N GLY A 145 -20.20 -4.79 -1.03
CA GLY A 145 -19.90 -3.48 -1.61
C GLY A 145 -18.41 -3.31 -1.90
N PHE A 146 -18.07 -2.13 -2.40
CA PHE A 146 -16.72 -1.82 -2.86
C PHE A 146 -16.25 -0.47 -2.34
N PHE A 147 -14.94 -0.36 -2.17
CA PHE A 147 -14.27 0.92 -1.95
C PHE A 147 -13.28 1.16 -3.08
N ALA A 148 -13.17 2.40 -3.54
CA ALA A 148 -12.11 2.86 -4.41
C ALA A 148 -11.08 3.67 -3.62
N ILE A 149 -9.93 3.99 -4.24
CA ILE A 149 -8.85 4.79 -3.62
C ILE A 149 -9.07 6.30 -3.85
N SER A 150 -9.97 6.66 -4.76
CA SER A 150 -10.28 8.05 -5.06
C SER A 150 -11.73 8.20 -5.53
N SER A 151 -12.28 9.39 -5.35
CA SER A 151 -13.61 9.76 -5.83
C SER A 151 -13.76 9.61 -7.35
N ARG A 152 -12.70 9.87 -8.12
CA ARG A 152 -12.71 9.66 -9.59
C ARG A 152 -12.90 8.18 -9.93
N THR A 153 -12.18 7.32 -9.22
CA THR A 153 -12.28 5.86 -9.40
C THR A 153 -13.63 5.33 -8.91
N THR A 154 -14.26 5.94 -7.90
CA THR A 154 -15.61 5.59 -7.42
C THR A 154 -16.64 5.68 -8.55
N ASN A 155 -16.70 6.80 -9.27
CA ASN A 155 -17.67 6.98 -10.34
C ASN A 155 -17.45 5.98 -11.48
N TYR A 156 -16.19 5.74 -11.84
CA TYR A 156 -15.85 4.76 -12.86
C TYR A 156 -16.24 3.33 -12.43
N LEU A 157 -15.95 2.96 -11.18
CA LEU A 157 -16.28 1.66 -10.60
C LEU A 157 -17.80 1.45 -10.47
N ALA A 158 -18.54 2.50 -10.09
CA ALA A 158 -19.99 2.46 -9.97
C ALA A 158 -20.67 2.11 -11.30
N GLY A 159 -20.12 2.53 -12.45
CA GLY A 159 -20.63 2.15 -13.77
C GLY A 159 -20.59 0.64 -14.06
N PHE A 160 -19.82 -0.15 -13.30
CA PHE A 160 -19.77 -1.61 -13.40
C PHE A 160 -20.67 -2.31 -12.37
N ILE A 161 -21.13 -1.61 -11.34
CA ILE A 161 -21.89 -2.16 -10.21
C ILE A 161 -23.32 -1.62 -10.28
N ASN A 162 -24.17 -2.29 -11.06
CA ASN A 162 -25.54 -1.84 -11.34
C ASN A 162 -26.62 -2.61 -10.54
N ASP A 163 -26.23 -3.37 -9.53
CA ASP A 163 -27.11 -4.25 -8.74
C ASP A 163 -27.45 -3.67 -7.35
N GLY A 164 -27.28 -2.36 -7.17
CA GLY A 164 -27.62 -1.65 -5.93
C GLY A 164 -26.58 -1.76 -4.81
N ARG A 165 -25.46 -2.47 -5.03
CA ARG A 165 -24.36 -2.51 -4.06
C ARG A 165 -23.64 -1.17 -3.96
N THR A 166 -23.19 -0.84 -2.76
CA THR A 166 -22.56 0.46 -2.48
C THR A 166 -21.13 0.52 -3.02
N VAL A 167 -20.78 1.64 -3.65
CA VAL A 167 -19.40 1.98 -4.01
C VAL A 167 -19.02 3.27 -3.30
N GLN A 168 -18.04 3.18 -2.41
CA GLN A 168 -17.50 4.32 -1.66
C GLN A 168 -16.00 4.47 -1.96
N TRP A 169 -15.30 5.33 -1.23
CA TRP A 169 -13.84 5.41 -1.34
C TRP A 169 -13.19 5.72 0.00
N PHE A 170 -11.93 5.30 0.12
CA PHE A 170 -11.02 5.74 1.16
C PHE A 170 -9.93 6.61 0.55
N PRO A 171 -9.48 7.67 1.23
CA PRO A 171 -8.34 8.43 0.78
C PRO A 171 -7.08 7.55 0.80
N GLY A 172 -6.28 7.64 -0.26
CA GLY A 172 -4.99 6.93 -0.33
C GLY A 172 -3.91 7.46 0.63
N ALA A 173 -4.15 8.62 1.26
CA ALA A 173 -3.28 9.21 2.28
C ALA A 173 -4.10 10.15 3.17
N ILE A 174 -3.69 10.30 4.43
CA ILE A 174 -4.27 11.27 5.38
C ILE A 174 -3.17 12.23 5.80
N TYR A 175 -3.49 13.51 5.80
CA TYR A 175 -2.62 14.54 6.35
C TYR A 175 -2.85 14.66 7.86
N GLU A 176 -1.80 14.42 8.63
CA GLU A 176 -1.83 14.49 10.09
C GLU A 176 -1.11 15.74 10.56
N TYR A 177 -1.87 16.82 10.76
CA TYR A 177 -1.32 18.11 11.14
C TYR A 177 -0.45 18.04 12.40
N ALA A 178 -0.85 17.24 13.39
CA ALA A 178 -0.08 17.04 14.63
C ALA A 178 1.32 16.45 14.41
N ASN A 179 1.52 15.73 13.31
CA ASN A 179 2.81 15.16 12.91
C ASN A 179 3.58 16.08 11.95
N SER A 180 3.02 17.22 11.58
CA SER A 180 3.69 18.16 10.69
C SER A 180 4.80 18.90 11.44
N VAL A 181 6.01 18.81 10.90
CA VAL A 181 7.14 19.62 11.36
C VAL A 181 7.03 20.96 10.65
N SER A 182 6.79 22.05 11.39
CA SER A 182 6.89 23.39 10.83
C SER A 182 8.35 23.67 10.49
N ILE A 183 8.67 23.70 9.20
CA ILE A 183 9.99 24.10 8.73
C ILE A 183 10.04 25.63 8.78
N LYS A 184 10.95 26.19 9.59
CA LYS A 184 11.24 27.63 9.56
C LYS A 184 11.99 27.95 8.27
N THR A 185 11.39 28.77 7.42
CA THR A 185 11.94 29.14 6.10
C THR A 185 13.29 29.86 6.20
N GLU A 186 13.56 30.50 7.33
CA GLU A 186 14.77 31.28 7.64
C GLU A 186 16.04 30.41 7.80
N GLU A 187 15.91 29.08 7.91
CA GLU A 187 17.03 28.15 8.11
C GLU A 187 17.42 27.36 6.84
N ILE A 188 16.75 27.61 5.70
CA ILE A 188 16.99 26.84 4.48
C ILE A 188 18.18 27.42 3.70
N SER A 189 19.40 27.03 4.08
CA SER A 189 20.61 27.38 3.32
C SER A 189 20.71 26.60 2.00
N THR A 190 20.10 25.41 1.93
CA THR A 190 20.22 24.45 0.82
C THR A 190 18.84 24.02 0.33
N LEU A 191 18.58 24.16 -0.96
CA LEU A 191 17.35 23.66 -1.58
C LEU A 191 17.44 22.15 -1.76
N LYS A 192 16.51 21.38 -1.18
CA LYS A 192 16.47 19.91 -1.35
C LYS A 192 15.45 19.51 -2.40
N VAL A 193 15.93 18.86 -3.47
CA VAL A 193 15.12 18.26 -4.53
C VAL A 193 15.03 16.75 -4.28
N VAL A 194 13.87 16.30 -3.83
CA VAL A 194 13.61 14.87 -3.60
C VAL A 194 12.90 14.28 -4.81
N VAL A 195 13.46 13.21 -5.37
CA VAL A 195 12.88 12.45 -6.49
C VAL A 195 12.38 11.11 -5.96
N PRO A 196 11.07 10.99 -5.63
CA PRO A 196 10.54 9.77 -5.04
C PRO A 196 10.28 8.68 -6.08
N GLY A 197 10.43 7.43 -5.63
CA GLY A 197 10.00 6.21 -6.32
C GLY A 197 11.12 5.23 -6.64
N THR A 198 10.72 3.99 -6.91
CA THR A 198 11.61 2.88 -7.26
C THR A 198 12.62 3.24 -8.34
N LEU A 199 13.87 2.80 -8.16
CA LEU A 199 14.96 2.92 -9.13
C LEU A 199 14.73 1.97 -10.32
N ASP A 200 13.85 2.38 -11.24
CA ASP A 200 13.46 1.62 -12.44
C ASP A 200 13.40 2.55 -13.67
N SER A 201 14.41 2.42 -14.54
CA SER A 201 14.56 3.15 -15.81
C SER A 201 13.37 3.00 -16.76
N ARG A 202 12.59 1.90 -16.65
CA ARG A 202 11.39 1.67 -17.48
C ARG A 202 10.22 2.55 -17.06
N ARG A 203 10.23 3.02 -15.81
CA ARG A 203 9.14 3.83 -15.23
C ARG A 203 9.51 5.30 -15.12
N ARG A 204 10.80 5.64 -15.22
CA ARG A 204 11.31 6.99 -14.92
C ARG A 204 12.48 7.35 -15.84
N ASN A 205 12.50 8.59 -16.28
CA ASN A 205 13.60 9.12 -17.08
C ASN A 205 14.67 9.76 -16.17
N TYR A 206 15.61 8.95 -15.68
CA TYR A 206 16.71 9.42 -14.82
C TYR A 206 17.69 10.37 -15.52
N GLN A 207 17.71 10.40 -16.86
CA GLN A 207 18.54 11.36 -17.60
C GLN A 207 18.17 12.80 -17.27
N GLN A 208 16.91 13.09 -16.97
CA GLN A 208 16.51 14.43 -16.54
C GLN A 208 17.13 14.80 -15.18
N VAL A 209 17.23 13.85 -14.26
CA VAL A 209 17.85 14.08 -12.95
C VAL A 209 19.35 14.31 -13.09
N PHE A 210 20.03 13.51 -13.92
CA PHE A 210 21.47 13.67 -14.15
C PHE A 210 21.80 14.99 -14.86
N LYS A 211 21.01 15.38 -15.88
CA LYS A 211 21.14 16.69 -16.52
C LYS A 211 20.91 17.85 -15.55
N LEU A 212 19.91 17.74 -14.67
CA LEU A 212 19.69 18.73 -13.61
C LEU A 212 20.92 18.81 -12.69
N ALA A 213 21.43 17.67 -12.26
CA ALA A 213 22.62 17.59 -11.41
C ALA A 213 23.81 18.31 -12.07
N GLU A 214 24.13 17.99 -13.32
CA GLU A 214 25.20 18.64 -14.09
C GLU A 214 25.04 20.16 -14.17
N GLN A 215 23.82 20.66 -14.44
CA GLN A 215 23.54 22.09 -14.55
C GLN A 215 23.68 22.83 -13.22
N VAL A 216 23.17 22.24 -12.14
CA VAL A 216 23.25 22.78 -10.78
C VAL A 216 24.69 22.86 -10.31
N PHE A 217 25.47 21.83 -10.64
CA PHE A 217 26.86 21.71 -10.26
C PHE A 217 27.80 22.61 -11.04
N GLY A 218 27.59 22.72 -12.36
CA GLY A 218 28.33 23.68 -13.18
C GLY A 218 28.14 25.12 -12.71
N LYS A 219 27.02 25.42 -12.04
CA LYS A 219 26.68 26.74 -11.50
C LYS A 219 26.97 26.91 -10.00
N GLN A 220 27.54 25.90 -9.34
CA GLN A 220 27.83 25.90 -7.90
C GLN A 220 26.62 26.29 -7.02
N MET A 221 25.41 25.89 -7.43
CA MET A 221 24.20 26.19 -6.65
C MET A 221 24.15 25.32 -5.40
N ASN A 222 23.66 25.87 -4.28
CA ASN A 222 23.47 25.13 -3.04
C ASN A 222 22.18 24.30 -3.07
N ILE A 223 22.19 23.23 -3.89
CA ILE A 223 21.05 22.33 -4.10
C ILE A 223 21.48 20.90 -3.79
N GLU A 224 20.66 20.21 -3.01
CA GLU A 224 20.79 18.79 -2.71
C GLU A 224 19.77 17.98 -3.51
N ILE A 225 20.22 17.05 -4.35
CA ILE A 225 19.32 16.14 -5.08
C ILE A 225 19.33 14.77 -4.40
N CYS A 226 18.17 14.33 -3.90
CA CYS A 226 17.99 13.05 -3.21
C CYS A 226 17.06 12.13 -4.02
N LEU A 227 17.57 10.99 -4.49
CA LEU A 227 16.76 9.95 -5.13
C LEU A 227 16.20 8.97 -4.10
N LEU A 228 14.90 9.06 -3.79
CA LEU A 228 14.26 8.31 -2.73
C LEU A 228 13.53 7.07 -3.27
N GLY A 229 14.15 5.89 -3.24
CA GLY A 229 13.53 4.68 -3.78
C GLY A 229 14.18 3.36 -3.40
N GLY A 230 13.41 2.27 -3.58
CA GLY A 230 13.91 0.91 -3.48
C GLY A 230 14.69 0.48 -4.73
N ASN A 231 15.64 -0.44 -4.53
CA ASN A 231 16.36 -1.11 -5.61
C ASN A 231 15.53 -2.34 -6.08
N SER A 232 14.85 -2.24 -7.21
CA SER A 232 14.11 -3.40 -7.77
C SER A 232 14.13 -3.50 -9.30
N GLY A 233 14.94 -2.69 -9.98
CA GLY A 233 15.15 -2.77 -11.43
C GLY A 233 16.42 -3.55 -11.78
N LYS A 234 16.51 -4.11 -12.99
CA LYS A 234 17.77 -4.70 -13.50
C LYS A 234 18.87 -3.64 -13.64
N ASP A 235 18.47 -2.41 -13.94
CA ASP A 235 19.39 -1.28 -14.19
C ASP A 235 19.69 -0.46 -12.92
N SER A 236 19.10 -0.84 -11.80
CA SER A 236 19.24 -0.16 -10.51
C SER A 236 20.69 -0.04 -10.06
N VAL A 237 21.51 -1.08 -10.27
CA VAL A 237 22.92 -1.12 -9.89
C VAL A 237 23.70 -0.08 -10.69
N ALA A 238 23.47 -0.02 -12.01
CA ALA A 238 24.10 0.98 -12.87
C ALA A 238 23.68 2.40 -12.49
N LEU A 239 22.40 2.62 -12.22
CA LEU A 239 21.88 3.91 -11.74
C LEU A 239 22.50 4.32 -10.40
N ILE A 240 22.60 3.40 -9.45
CA ILE A 240 23.25 3.63 -8.15
C ILE A 240 24.71 4.01 -8.35
N GLU A 241 25.42 3.32 -9.24
CA GLU A 241 26.83 3.60 -9.49
C GLU A 241 27.04 4.96 -10.16
N GLN A 242 26.21 5.32 -11.14
CA GLN A 242 26.20 6.67 -11.73
C GLN A 242 25.95 7.75 -10.66
N CYS A 243 25.01 7.51 -9.75
CA CYS A 243 24.75 8.43 -8.64
C CYS A 243 25.96 8.55 -7.69
N ARG A 244 26.64 7.45 -7.40
CA ARG A 244 27.86 7.46 -6.56
C ARG A 244 28.99 8.24 -7.23
N GLN A 245 29.19 8.06 -8.53
CA GLN A 245 30.20 8.79 -9.29
C GLN A 245 29.93 10.31 -9.23
N LEU A 246 28.68 10.71 -9.47
CA LEU A 246 28.27 12.11 -9.34
C LEU A 246 28.46 12.65 -7.90
N SER A 247 28.20 11.85 -6.86
CA SER A 247 28.42 12.29 -5.47
C SER A 247 29.90 12.49 -5.09
N LYS A 248 30.82 11.74 -5.70
CA LYS A 248 32.27 11.86 -5.42
C LYS A 248 32.86 13.12 -6.03
N GLY A 249 32.35 13.51 -7.19
CA GLY A 249 32.85 14.65 -7.95
C GLY A 249 32.25 15.99 -7.53
N THR A 250 31.24 16.01 -6.65
CA THR A 250 30.46 17.24 -6.48
C THR A 250 29.92 17.48 -5.08
N LYS A 251 30.30 18.62 -4.50
CA LYS A 251 29.71 19.12 -3.25
C LYS A 251 28.23 19.45 -3.53
N GLY A 252 27.31 18.73 -2.88
CA GLY A 252 25.86 18.95 -2.97
C GLY A 252 25.05 17.78 -3.52
N PHE A 253 25.64 16.78 -4.20
CA PHE A 253 24.87 15.59 -4.60
C PHE A 253 24.83 14.55 -3.48
N HIS A 254 23.66 14.33 -2.89
CA HIS A 254 23.49 13.30 -1.86
C HIS A 254 22.53 12.21 -2.33
N PHE A 255 23.11 11.06 -2.68
CA PHE A 255 22.34 9.90 -3.05
C PHE A 255 21.97 9.05 -1.81
N MET A 256 20.67 8.92 -1.52
CA MET A 256 20.17 8.11 -0.40
C MET A 256 19.20 7.03 -0.87
N ILE A 257 19.59 5.75 -0.78
CA ILE A 257 18.69 4.63 -1.04
C ILE A 257 17.75 4.44 0.16
N PHE A 258 16.43 4.48 -0.07
CA PHE A 258 15.42 4.45 0.99
C PHE A 258 15.38 3.17 1.81
N GLN A 259 15.94 2.05 1.30
CA GLN A 259 16.08 0.82 2.10
C GLN A 259 16.83 1.05 3.43
N ASN A 260 17.61 2.13 3.56
CA ASN A 260 18.31 2.52 4.79
C ASN A 260 17.58 3.60 5.65
N CYS A 261 16.57 4.31 5.12
CA CYS A 261 15.93 5.42 5.85
C CYS A 261 15.00 4.95 6.97
N LEU A 262 14.29 3.82 6.79
CA LEU A 262 13.44 3.25 7.84
C LEU A 262 14.27 2.65 8.99
N LEU A 263 15.51 2.24 8.75
CA LEU A 263 16.39 1.63 9.76
C LEU A 263 17.23 2.66 10.53
N ARG A 264 17.68 3.75 9.89
CA ARG A 264 18.59 4.71 10.53
C ARG A 264 17.92 5.63 11.56
N ASN A 265 16.64 5.95 11.40
CA ASN A 265 15.90 6.73 12.41
C ASN A 265 15.42 5.90 13.62
N LEU A 266 15.69 4.59 13.64
CA LEU A 266 15.36 3.69 14.75
C LEU A 266 16.57 3.35 15.65
N ILE A 267 17.80 3.68 15.24
CA ILE A 267 19.02 3.43 16.04
C ILE A 267 19.51 4.71 16.72
N SER A 268 18.93 5.87 16.40
CA SER A 268 19.32 7.18 16.93
C SER A 268 18.31 7.81 17.90
N LYS A 269 17.38 7.02 18.47
CA LYS A 269 16.54 7.42 19.60
C LYS A 269 16.52 6.34 20.66
#